data_AF-A0A9E3XJD3-F1
#
_entry.id   AF-A0A9E3XJD3-F1
#
_cell.length_a   1.000
_cell.length_b   1.000
_cell.length_c   1.000
_cell.angle_alpha   90.00
_cell.angle_beta   90.00
_cell.angle_gamma   90.00
#
_symmetry.space_group_name_H-M   'P 1'
#
loop_
_entity.id
_entity.type
_entity.pdbx_description
1 polymer ?
#
loop_
_entity_poly.entity_id
_entity_poly.type
_entity_poly.pdbx_seq_one_letter_code
_entity_poly.pdbx_strand_id
1 'polypeptide(L)'
;GPIERAGNLLPQFYEQFDFDEARINSGLRLILWGMFKKVVIADRLGLYVNSVYNNPTEWTGWPVFLATLFFAFQIYCDFSGYSDIAIGAARIMGFRLMENFRRPYLAQSPSEFWRRWHISLSSWLRDYLYVPLGGNRGGERKTYRNLFLTMLLGGLWHGAAWNFVAWG
;
A
#
# COMPACT_ATOMS: atom_id res chain seq x y z
N GLY A 1 4.39 8.61 1.14
CA GLY A 1 5.33 7.62 0.59
C GLY A 1 5.39 6.42 1.52
N PRO A 2 6.31 5.46 1.30
CA PRO A 2 6.55 4.35 2.22
C PRO A 2 6.84 4.83 3.65
N ILE A 3 6.33 4.11 4.66
CA ILE A 3 6.60 4.35 6.07
C ILE A 3 7.99 3.81 6.39
N GLU A 4 8.96 4.72 6.50
CA GLU A 4 10.35 4.38 6.80
C GLU A 4 10.61 4.11 8.27
N ARG A 5 11.74 3.44 8.52
CA ARG A 5 12.29 3.28 9.87
C ARG A 5 13.54 4.12 10.02
N ALA A 6 13.69 4.72 11.20
CA ALA A 6 14.87 5.52 11.53
C ALA A 6 16.18 4.77 11.26
N GLY A 7 16.25 3.47 11.61
CA GLY A 7 17.44 2.65 11.39
C GLY A 7 17.79 2.40 9.91
N ASN A 8 16.82 2.48 8.99
CA ASN A 8 17.08 2.39 7.56
C ASN A 8 17.40 3.76 6.95
N LEU A 9 16.62 4.79 7.32
CA LEU A 9 16.64 6.08 6.65
C LEU A 9 17.72 7.03 7.20
N LEU A 10 17.87 7.14 8.52
CA LEU A 10 18.75 8.15 9.13
C LEU A 10 20.23 8.00 8.75
N PRO A 11 20.83 6.78 8.69
CA PRO A 11 22.22 6.62 8.28
C PRO A 11 22.52 7.22 6.90
N GLN A 12 21.55 7.16 5.98
CA GLN A 12 21.70 7.63 4.60
C GLN A 12 21.83 9.16 4.50
N PHE A 13 21.36 9.91 5.50
CA PHE A 13 21.55 11.37 5.53
C PHE A 13 22.98 11.79 5.85
N TYR A 14 23.80 10.89 6.38
CA TYR A 14 25.21 11.14 6.66
C TYR A 14 26.13 10.69 5.52
N GLU A 15 25.57 10.08 4.47
CA GLU A 15 26.30 9.68 3.26
C GLU A 15 26.36 10.85 2.26
N GLN A 16 27.49 10.98 1.56
CA GLN A 16 27.59 11.87 0.39
C GLN A 16 27.29 11.05 -0.86
N PHE A 17 26.41 11.57 -1.71
CA PHE A 17 25.98 10.90 -2.93
C PHE A 17 26.57 11.59 -4.16
N ASP A 18 27.58 10.96 -4.76
CA ASP A 18 28.07 11.38 -6.07
C ASP A 18 27.05 11.13 -7.17
N PHE A 19 27.28 11.76 -8.32
CA PHE A 19 26.52 11.49 -9.53
C PHE A 19 26.70 10.03 -9.96
N ASP A 20 25.58 9.32 -10.07
CA ASP A 20 25.53 7.93 -10.50
C ASP A 20 24.44 7.79 -11.57
N GLU A 21 24.87 7.64 -12.82
CA GLU A 21 23.98 7.52 -13.97
C GLU A 21 23.06 6.30 -13.85
N ALA A 22 23.56 5.15 -13.38
CA ALA A 22 22.77 3.94 -13.25
C ALA A 22 21.67 4.11 -12.18
N ARG A 23 22.01 4.73 -11.06
CA ARG A 23 21.06 5.07 -9.99
C ARG A 23 19.96 5.99 -10.51
N ILE A 24 20.34 7.09 -11.18
CA ILE A 24 19.40 8.07 -11.73
C ILE A 24 18.48 7.42 -12.78
N ASN A 25 19.04 6.70 -13.75
CA ASN A 25 18.27 6.00 -14.77
C ASN A 25 17.28 5.00 -14.19
N SER A 26 17.68 4.24 -13.16
CA SER A 26 16.79 3.30 -12.50
C SER A 26 15.65 4.00 -11.73
N GLY A 27 15.91 5.15 -11.13
CA GLY A 27 14.89 5.97 -10.45
C GLY A 27 13.90 6.58 -11.44
N LEU A 28 14.39 7.11 -12.57
CA LEU A 28 13.55 7.66 -13.64
C LEU A 28 12.63 6.60 -14.25
N ARG A 29 13.14 5.38 -14.50
CA ARG A 29 12.31 4.26 -14.97
C ARG A 29 11.18 3.91 -13.99
N LEU A 30 11.48 3.97 -12.69
CA LEU A 30 10.50 3.70 -11.64
C LEU A 30 9.43 4.80 -11.57
N ILE A 31 9.83 6.07 -11.70
CA ILE A 31 8.90 7.20 -11.80
C ILE A 31 8.00 7.04 -13.02
N LEU A 32 8.57 6.73 -14.20
CA LEU A 32 7.81 6.55 -15.44
C LEU A 32 6.78 5.42 -15.28
N TRP A 33 7.18 4.29 -14.69
CA TRP A 33 6.28 3.18 -14.42
C TRP A 33 5.17 3.55 -13.42
N GLY A 34 5.52 4.29 -12.37
CA GLY A 34 4.55 4.77 -11.40
C GLY A 34 3.53 5.74 -12.02
N MET A 35 4.00 6.65 -12.89
CA MET A 35 3.16 7.56 -13.66
C MET A 35 2.23 6.81 -14.60
N PHE A 36 2.70 5.76 -15.28
CA PHE A 36 1.86 4.93 -16.14
C PHE A 36 0.73 4.27 -15.33
N LYS A 37 1.05 3.61 -14.21
CA LYS A 37 0.04 2.99 -13.35
C LYS A 37 -1.00 4.00 -12.86
N LYS A 38 -0.56 5.19 -12.45
CA LYS A 38 -1.46 6.22 -11.94
C LYS A 38 -2.32 6.84 -13.03
N VAL A 39 -1.68 7.48 -14.02
CA VAL A 39 -2.36 8.32 -15.01
C VAL A 39 -3.08 7.51 -16.08
N VAL A 40 -2.51 6.38 -16.50
CA VAL A 40 -3.08 5.58 -17.60
C VAL A 40 -4.06 4.54 -17.09
N ILE A 41 -3.76 3.88 -15.97
CA ILE A 41 -4.62 2.80 -15.46
C ILE A 41 -5.59 3.35 -14.40
N ALA A 42 -5.07 3.86 -13.28
CA ALA A 42 -5.92 4.19 -12.14
C ALA A 42 -6.90 5.32 -12.44
N ASP A 43 -6.43 6.42 -13.03
CA ASP A 43 -7.30 7.57 -13.34
C ASP A 43 -8.39 7.20 -14.36
N ARG A 44 -8.10 6.30 -15.31
CA ARG A 44 -9.08 5.81 -16.29
C ARG A 44 -10.12 4.89 -15.67
N LEU A 45 -9.70 3.93 -14.84
CA LEU A 45 -10.62 3.08 -14.10
C LEU A 45 -11.49 3.91 -13.13
N GLY A 46 -10.91 4.93 -12.51
CA GLY A 46 -11.59 5.84 -11.60
C GLY A 46 -12.77 6.57 -12.22
N LEU A 47 -12.73 6.92 -13.51
CA LEU A 47 -13.88 7.52 -14.21
C LEU A 47 -15.10 6.60 -14.16
N TYR A 48 -14.92 5.31 -14.45
CA TYR A 48 -16.01 4.34 -14.41
C TYR A 48 -16.47 4.06 -12.98
N VAL A 49 -15.52 3.80 -12.07
CA VAL A 49 -15.83 3.52 -10.66
C VAL A 49 -16.62 4.66 -10.03
N ASN A 50 -16.19 5.91 -10.24
CA ASN A 50 -16.85 7.08 -9.69
C ASN A 50 -18.26 7.26 -10.28
N SER A 51 -18.48 6.96 -11.57
CA SER A 51 -19.81 7.07 -12.17
C SER A 51 -20.84 6.14 -11.52
N VAL A 52 -20.40 4.96 -11.07
CA VAL A 52 -21.25 3.96 -10.42
C VAL A 52 -21.37 4.23 -8.92
N TYR A 53 -20.26 4.42 -8.21
CA TYR A 53 -20.25 4.57 -6.75
C TYR A 53 -20.87 5.88 -6.26
N ASN A 54 -20.84 6.94 -7.07
CA ASN A 54 -21.48 8.21 -6.71
C ASN A 54 -23.00 8.21 -6.98
N ASN A 55 -23.52 7.23 -7.73
CA ASN A 55 -24.94 7.13 -8.06
C ASN A 55 -25.50 5.73 -7.71
N PRO A 56 -25.42 5.30 -6.44
CA PRO A 56 -25.70 3.92 -6.04
C PRO A 56 -27.16 3.49 -6.24
N THR A 57 -28.09 4.43 -6.39
CA THR A 57 -29.51 4.16 -6.65
C THR A 57 -29.82 3.97 -8.14
N GLU A 58 -28.93 4.41 -9.03
CA GLU A 58 -29.14 4.38 -10.49
C GLU A 58 -28.57 3.13 -11.14
N TRP A 59 -27.58 2.50 -10.51
CA TRP A 59 -26.87 1.34 -11.04
C TRP A 59 -27.13 0.10 -10.20
N THR A 60 -27.48 -1.00 -10.84
CA THR A 60 -27.67 -2.30 -10.18
C THR A 60 -27.10 -3.44 -11.04
N GLY A 61 -26.73 -4.57 -10.42
CA GLY A 61 -26.24 -5.75 -11.13
C GLY A 61 -24.82 -5.60 -11.69
N TRP A 62 -24.65 -5.86 -12.99
CA TRP A 62 -23.34 -5.95 -13.64
C TRP A 62 -22.46 -4.70 -13.54
N PRO A 63 -22.98 -3.46 -13.72
CA PRO A 63 -22.16 -2.26 -13.56
C PRO A 63 -21.54 -2.11 -12.17
N VAL A 64 -22.27 -2.48 -11.11
CA VAL A 64 -21.78 -2.47 -9.73
C VAL A 64 -20.69 -3.51 -9.52
N PHE A 65 -20.86 -4.71 -10.07
CA PHE A 65 -19.84 -5.75 -10.03
C PHE A 65 -18.55 -5.32 -10.74
N LEU A 66 -18.67 -4.78 -11.95
CA LEU A 66 -17.52 -4.27 -12.71
C LEU A 66 -16.84 -3.09 -12.01
N ALA A 67 -17.62 -2.18 -11.42
CA ALA A 67 -17.07 -1.08 -10.63
C ALA A 67 -16.28 -1.60 -9.43
N THR A 68 -16.77 -2.62 -8.74
CA THR A 68 -16.05 -3.27 -7.64
C THR A 68 -14.73 -3.90 -8.10
N LEU A 69 -14.76 -4.62 -9.22
CA LEU A 69 -13.55 -5.22 -9.79
C LEU A 69 -12.54 -4.15 -10.23
N PHE A 70 -12.99 -3.12 -10.94
CA PHE A 70 -12.15 -2.02 -11.38
C PHE A 70 -11.60 -1.20 -10.23
N PHE A 71 -12.37 -1.02 -9.15
CA PHE A 71 -11.91 -0.34 -7.95
C PHE A 71 -10.72 -1.06 -7.32
N ALA A 72 -10.70 -2.40 -7.32
CA ALA A 72 -9.53 -3.16 -6.84
C ALA A 72 -8.26 -2.81 -7.64
N PHE A 73 -8.34 -2.79 -8.97
CA PHE A 73 -7.18 -2.39 -9.79
C PHE A 73 -6.84 -0.91 -9.67
N GLN A 74 -7.86 -0.03 -9.59
CA GLN A 74 -7.68 1.41 -9.40
C GLN A 74 -6.89 1.70 -8.12
N ILE A 75 -7.36 1.19 -6.97
CA ILE A 75 -6.71 1.46 -5.68
C ILE A 75 -5.29 0.91 -5.64
N TYR A 76 -5.06 -0.26 -6.23
CA TYR A 76 -3.72 -0.81 -6.37
C TYR A 76 -2.82 0.06 -7.25
N CYS A 77 -3.25 0.42 -8.44
CA CYS A 77 -2.45 1.16 -9.41
C CYS A 77 -2.19 2.59 -8.99
N ASP A 78 -3.16 3.26 -8.35
CA ASP A 78 -2.95 4.62 -7.81
C ASP A 78 -1.92 4.58 -6.68
N PHE A 79 -2.10 3.67 -5.71
CA PHE A 79 -1.24 3.68 -4.52
C PHE A 79 0.15 3.11 -4.79
N SER A 80 0.24 2.05 -5.60
CA SER A 80 1.50 1.52 -6.09
C SER A 80 2.17 2.48 -7.07
N GLY A 81 1.41 3.23 -7.87
CA GLY A 81 1.94 4.27 -8.76
C GLY A 81 2.62 5.40 -7.99
N TYR A 82 1.91 5.97 -7.02
CA TYR A 82 2.45 6.99 -6.13
C TYR A 82 3.68 6.49 -5.34
N SER A 83 3.63 5.25 -4.84
CA SER A 83 4.78 4.67 -4.11
C SER A 83 6.02 4.53 -5.00
N ASP A 84 5.86 4.07 -6.24
CA ASP A 84 6.97 3.92 -7.19
C ASP A 84 7.58 5.28 -7.57
N ILE A 85 6.73 6.31 -7.77
CA ILE A 85 7.20 7.68 -8.00
C ILE A 85 8.04 8.17 -6.81
N ALA A 86 7.56 7.97 -5.58
CA ALA A 86 8.28 8.37 -4.37
C ALA A 86 9.61 7.63 -4.20
N ILE A 87 9.64 6.31 -4.43
CA ILE A 87 10.86 5.50 -4.36
C ILE A 87 11.84 5.92 -5.47
N GLY A 88 11.35 6.19 -6.68
CA GLY A 88 12.18 6.59 -7.81
C GLY A 88 12.80 7.97 -7.60
N ALA A 89 12.03 8.93 -7.08
CA ALA A 89 12.53 10.26 -6.72
C ALA A 89 13.60 10.18 -5.62
N ALA A 90 13.33 9.42 -4.55
CA ALA A 90 14.30 9.19 -3.50
C ALA A 90 15.59 8.54 -4.02
N ARG A 91 15.46 7.56 -4.93
CA ARG A 91 16.60 6.87 -5.54
C ARG A 91 17.48 7.82 -6.35
N ILE A 92 16.89 8.73 -7.12
CA ILE A 92 17.64 9.77 -7.85
C ILE A 92 18.47 10.61 -6.87
N MET A 93 17.89 10.95 -5.72
CA MET A 93 18.53 11.72 -4.65
C MET A 93 19.54 10.91 -3.80
N GLY A 94 19.76 9.62 -4.10
CA GLY A 94 20.67 8.75 -3.35
C GLY A 94 20.03 7.89 -2.25
N PHE A 95 18.76 8.14 -1.92
CA PHE A 95 18.06 7.46 -0.85
C PHE A 95 17.38 6.15 -1.30
N ARG A 96 17.52 5.12 -0.47
CA ARG A 96 16.90 3.80 -0.62
C ARG A 96 15.72 3.68 0.34
N LEU A 97 14.53 3.90 -0.21
CA LEU A 97 13.25 3.69 0.48
C LEU A 97 12.76 2.23 0.34
N MET A 98 11.94 1.81 1.28
CA MET A 98 11.22 0.54 1.30
C MET A 98 10.20 0.45 0.17
N GLU A 99 10.03 -0.76 -0.37
CA GLU A 99 8.95 -1.06 -1.31
C GLU A 99 7.62 -1.19 -0.58
N ASN A 100 6.55 -0.65 -1.17
CA ASN A 100 5.20 -0.81 -0.63
C ASN A 100 4.42 -1.97 -1.24
N PHE A 101 4.74 -2.39 -2.47
CA PHE A 101 3.93 -3.34 -3.21
C PHE A 101 4.78 -4.37 -3.93
N ARG A 102 4.39 -5.64 -3.85
CA ARG A 102 5.05 -6.75 -4.53
C ARG A 102 4.05 -7.74 -5.10
N ARG A 103 3.44 -7.40 -6.25
CA ARG A 103 2.48 -8.27 -6.96
C ARG A 103 1.44 -8.92 -6.01
N PRO A 104 0.66 -8.11 -5.26
CA PRO A 104 -0.21 -8.61 -4.20
C PRO A 104 -1.31 -9.53 -4.71
N TYR A 105 -1.85 -9.27 -5.90
CA TYR A 105 -2.90 -10.12 -6.50
C TYR A 105 -2.42 -11.49 -6.99
N LEU A 106 -1.11 -11.75 -6.96
CA LEU A 106 -0.53 -13.08 -7.19
C LEU A 106 -0.26 -13.82 -5.88
N ALA A 107 -0.81 -13.36 -4.75
CA ALA A 107 -0.70 -14.05 -3.47
C ALA A 107 -1.61 -15.31 -3.46
N GLN A 108 -1.11 -16.38 -2.86
CA GLN A 108 -1.82 -17.66 -2.72
C GLN A 108 -2.54 -17.79 -1.36
N SER A 109 -2.37 -16.80 -0.47
CA SER A 109 -3.07 -16.75 0.81
C SER A 109 -3.27 -15.30 1.30
N PRO A 110 -4.25 -15.04 2.19
CA PRO A 110 -4.44 -13.71 2.77
C PRO A 110 -3.19 -13.21 3.53
N SER A 111 -2.48 -14.10 4.23
CA SER A 111 -1.23 -13.75 4.91
C SER A 111 -0.16 -13.29 3.91
N GLU A 112 -0.03 -14.00 2.78
CA GLU A 112 0.90 -13.60 1.72
C GLU A 112 0.48 -12.27 1.07
N PHE A 113 -0.81 -12.03 0.88
CA PHE A 113 -1.33 -10.76 0.36
C PHE A 113 -0.86 -9.59 1.21
N TRP A 114 -1.02 -9.65 2.54
CA TRP A 114 -0.58 -8.59 3.46
C TRP A 114 0.94 -8.45 3.57
N ARG A 115 1.72 -9.46 3.18
CA ARG A 115 3.19 -9.35 3.03
C ARG A 115 3.61 -8.70 1.71
N ARG A 116 2.67 -8.48 0.80
CA ARG A 116 2.88 -7.93 -0.56
C ARG A 116 2.12 -6.63 -0.81
N TRP A 117 1.14 -6.30 0.02
CA TRP A 117 0.32 -5.09 -0.03
C TRP A 117 0.74 -4.11 1.06
N HIS A 118 0.94 -2.84 0.70
CA HIS A 118 1.31 -1.76 1.62
C HIS A 118 2.35 -2.16 2.69
N ILE A 119 3.43 -2.80 2.23
CA ILE A 119 4.41 -3.53 3.04
C ILE A 119 4.99 -2.67 4.18
N SER A 120 5.25 -1.38 3.94
CA SER A 120 5.77 -0.51 4.98
C SER A 120 4.80 -0.41 6.17
N LEU A 121 3.51 -0.19 5.91
CA LEU A 121 2.48 -0.12 6.95
C LEU A 121 2.24 -1.49 7.59
N SER A 122 2.08 -2.55 6.79
CA SER A 122 1.84 -3.89 7.32
C SER A 122 2.98 -4.37 8.22
N SER A 123 4.23 -4.07 7.86
CA SER A 123 5.39 -4.37 8.73
C SER A 123 5.46 -3.48 9.96
N TRP A 124 5.03 -2.21 9.86
CA TRP A 124 4.96 -1.30 11.01
C TRP A 124 3.91 -1.77 12.01
N LEU A 125 2.68 -2.04 11.57
CA LEU A 125 1.62 -2.60 12.42
C LEU A 125 2.04 -3.94 13.04
N ARG A 126 2.72 -4.80 12.28
CA ARG A 126 3.25 -6.05 12.82
C ARG A 126 4.22 -5.80 13.98
N ASP A 127 5.23 -4.96 13.77
CA ASP A 127 6.35 -4.82 14.70
C ASP A 127 6.06 -3.90 15.88
N TYR A 128 5.21 -2.88 15.69
CA TYR A 128 4.89 -1.87 16.70
C TYR A 128 3.53 -2.06 17.38
N LEU A 129 2.66 -2.95 16.85
CA LEU A 129 1.36 -3.22 17.46
C LEU A 129 1.15 -4.72 17.73
N TYR A 130 1.19 -5.56 16.70
CA TYR A 130 0.88 -6.98 16.84
C TYR A 130 1.88 -7.75 17.73
N VAL A 131 3.19 -7.56 17.52
CA VAL A 131 4.24 -8.22 18.32
C VAL A 131 4.18 -7.76 19.79
N PRO A 132 4.09 -6.45 20.11
CA PRO A 132 3.88 -5.99 21.49
C PRO A 132 2.62 -6.53 22.17
N LEU A 133 1.53 -6.78 21.44
CA LEU A 133 0.32 -7.43 21.97
C LEU A 133 0.51 -8.93 22.31
N GLY A 134 1.69 -9.48 22.01
CA GLY A 134 2.05 -10.88 22.26
C GLY A 134 2.14 -11.71 20.98
N GLY A 135 1.79 -11.16 19.81
CA GLY A 135 1.82 -11.84 18.53
C GLY A 135 1.06 -13.18 18.58
N ASN A 136 1.76 -14.25 18.21
CA ASN A 136 1.25 -15.63 18.24
C ASN A 136 1.39 -16.34 19.61
N ARG A 137 1.87 -15.66 20.66
CA ARG A 137 2.13 -16.28 21.96
C ARG A 137 0.83 -16.41 22.77
N GLY A 138 0.73 -17.51 23.53
CA GLY A 138 -0.38 -17.73 24.46
C GLY A 138 -1.64 -18.32 23.84
N GLY A 139 -1.50 -19.05 22.72
CA GLY A 139 -2.54 -19.87 22.12
C GLY A 139 -3.42 -19.14 21.12
N GLU A 140 -4.20 -19.93 20.37
CA GLU A 140 -4.97 -19.48 19.21
C GLU A 140 -5.97 -18.34 19.53
N ARG A 141 -6.67 -18.40 20.66
CA ARG A 141 -7.62 -17.34 21.07
C ARG A 141 -6.94 -15.98 21.24
N LYS A 142 -5.73 -15.94 21.82
CA LYS A 142 -4.98 -14.68 21.98
C LYS A 142 -4.46 -14.19 20.64
N THR A 143 -4.01 -15.10 19.78
CA THR A 143 -3.59 -14.78 18.41
C THR A 143 -4.71 -14.09 17.63
N TYR A 144 -5.91 -14.67 17.58
CA TYR A 144 -7.03 -14.06 16.86
C TYR A 144 -7.44 -12.70 17.43
N ARG A 145 -7.48 -12.57 18.77
CA ARG A 145 -7.74 -11.27 19.40
C ARG A 145 -6.69 -10.23 19.01
N ASN A 146 -5.41 -10.60 19.03
CA ASN A 146 -4.32 -9.69 18.67
C ASN A 146 -4.36 -9.30 17.19
N LEU A 147 -4.69 -10.24 16.29
CA LEU A 147 -4.90 -9.97 14.87
C LEU A 147 -6.09 -9.01 14.67
N PHE A 148 -7.24 -9.30 15.29
CA PHE A 148 -8.43 -8.45 15.23
C PHE A 148 -8.12 -7.02 15.69
N LEU A 149 -7.49 -6.85 16.86
CA LEU A 149 -7.12 -5.53 17.36
C LEU A 149 -6.14 -4.80 16.42
N THR A 150 -5.20 -5.52 15.82
CA THR A 150 -4.23 -4.93 14.88
C THR A 150 -4.93 -4.43 13.62
N MET A 151 -5.87 -5.22 13.07
CA MET A 151 -6.61 -4.84 11.87
C MET A 151 -7.61 -3.72 12.15
N LEU A 152 -8.36 -3.79 13.26
CA LEU A 152 -9.27 -2.74 13.70
C LEU A 152 -8.57 -1.38 13.88
N LEU A 153 -7.44 -1.37 14.59
CA LEU A 153 -6.65 -0.15 14.77
C LEU A 153 -6.01 0.31 13.46
N GLY A 154 -5.63 -0.62 12.58
CA GLY A 154 -5.21 -0.31 11.21
C GLY A 154 -6.33 0.33 10.38
N GLY A 155 -7.57 -0.13 10.52
CA GLY A 155 -8.76 0.48 9.92
C GLY A 155 -8.99 1.90 10.44
N LEU A 156 -8.99 2.07 11.76
CA LEU A 156 -9.14 3.39 12.39
C LEU A 156 -8.03 4.38 12.01
N TRP A 157 -6.82 3.90 11.71
CA TRP A 157 -5.74 4.74 11.15
C TRP A 157 -6.09 5.34 9.79
N HIS A 158 -6.90 4.66 8.98
CA HIS A 158 -7.40 5.18 7.70
C HIS A 158 -8.54 6.19 7.86
N GLY A 159 -9.34 6.11 8.93
CA GLY A 159 -10.35 7.10 9.26
C GLY A 159 -11.35 6.64 10.32
N ALA A 160 -12.12 7.60 10.87
CA ALA A 160 -13.08 7.35 11.97
C ALA A 160 -14.51 6.95 11.49
N ALA A 161 -14.69 6.67 10.21
CA ALA A 161 -15.99 6.29 9.65
C ALA A 161 -16.22 4.76 9.72
N TRP A 162 -17.48 4.34 9.78
CA TRP A 162 -17.88 2.94 9.98
C TRP A 162 -17.36 1.99 8.90
N ASN A 163 -17.18 2.47 7.67
CA ASN A 163 -16.57 1.69 6.59
C ASN A 163 -15.13 1.26 6.92
N PHE A 164 -14.36 2.09 7.62
CA PHE A 164 -13.00 1.75 8.03
C PHE A 164 -12.97 0.81 9.23
N VAL A 165 -13.95 0.92 10.14
CA VAL A 165 -14.15 -0.04 11.23
C VAL A 165 -14.56 -1.41 10.69
N ALA A 166 -15.41 -1.47 9.68
CA ALA A 166 -15.82 -2.73 9.06
C ALA A 166 -14.72 -3.35 8.18
N TRP A 167 -13.83 -2.52 7.63
CA TRP A 167 -12.70 -2.97 6.82
C TRP A 167 -11.57 -3.60 7.65
N GLY A 168 -11.35 -3.11 8.89
CA GLY A 168 -10.34 -3.62 9.82
C GLY A 168 -10.87 -4.73 10.72
#